data_AF-A0A1G2Z4Y0-F1
#
_entry.id   AF-A0A1G2Z4Y0-F1
#
_cell.length_a   1.000
_cell.length_b   1.000
_cell.length_c   1.000
_cell.angle_alpha   90.00
_cell.angle_beta   90.00
_cell.angle_gamma   90.00
#
_symmetry.space_group_name_H-M   'P 1'
#
loop_
_entity.id
_entity.type
_entity.pdbx_description
1 polymer ?
#
loop_
_entity_poly.entity_id
_entity_poly.type
_entity_poly.pdbx_seq_one_letter_code
_entity_poly.pdbx_strand_id
1 'polypeptide(L)'
;MRRNIEDICRAAAGARVETVLCTVGANLRDCPPFASLHRPDLTPEQRKNWDAIYQQAVAAESQGKYDEAVTPFLQAAQIDESHAELQFRLGRCYQLAGDPEKARDGYVRARDLDTLRFRADTRINQVIREVAGQRKLRGIHLADVAEALDANSPDRLPGEELFYEHVHLTFEGNYIVARTVLGQIEPIIVGRFGDRAQTRGVIPTQQQCAERLAYNDWSRQETLDTIVHSFLEKPPFTNQLYHKEQVARLSQQLRALTVALTPQTLQIIGRQYLAAIEKAPNDCRLRWDYGKLLAEDLKQYDAAAAQYRIVQQHLPHSYMGHDALASVLRAQNDFEGAVAEYKKELAVKPTSGAAYYHLGSCHRKLGRTDLAADCYRKAIRFSPDLVPAYVDLAESLRDRKQLQEAAQLCRQGLAVVPDSAWLHRNLAALLIEMGNREEAADEIRAAIKLDPNSPQIRKAAERILGPGAVP
;
A
#
# COMPACT_ATOMS: atom_id res chain seq x y z
N MET A 1 -23.75 -2.02 10.58
CA MET A 1 -23.06 -0.71 10.65
C MET A 1 -23.73 0.26 11.63
N ARG A 2 -24.93 0.80 11.36
CA ARG A 2 -25.59 1.80 12.25
C ARG A 2 -25.53 1.43 13.72
N ARG A 3 -26.03 0.23 14.06
CA ARG A 3 -26.02 -0.29 15.42
C ARG A 3 -24.63 -0.24 16.06
N ASN A 4 -23.58 -0.59 15.33
CA ASN A 4 -22.21 -0.55 15.84
C ASN A 4 -21.77 0.88 16.18
N ILE A 5 -22.07 1.85 15.32
CA ILE A 5 -21.73 3.27 15.57
C ILE A 5 -22.52 3.79 16.78
N GLU A 6 -23.81 3.46 16.87
CA GLU A 6 -24.65 3.82 18.01
C GLU A 6 -24.18 3.15 19.31
N ASP A 7 -23.71 1.90 19.27
CA ASP A 7 -23.14 1.20 20.42
C ASP A 7 -21.83 1.86 20.87
N ILE A 8 -20.94 2.21 19.94
CA ILE A 8 -19.70 2.96 20.23
C ILE A 8 -20.02 4.31 20.87
N CYS A 9 -20.96 5.07 20.28
CA CYS A 9 -21.36 6.38 20.81
C CYS A 9 -22.01 6.27 22.19
N ARG A 10 -22.85 5.25 22.42
CA ARG A 10 -23.44 4.99 23.75
C ARG A 10 -22.38 4.63 24.79
N ALA A 11 -21.41 3.80 24.43
CA ALA A 11 -20.31 3.43 25.31
C ALA A 11 -19.46 4.67 25.69
N ALA A 12 -19.07 5.48 24.70
CA ALA A 12 -18.32 6.71 24.91
C ALA A 12 -19.10 7.74 25.75
N ALA A 13 -20.38 7.96 25.43
CA ALA A 13 -21.25 8.84 26.20
C ALA A 13 -21.43 8.36 27.64
N GLY A 14 -21.59 7.04 27.86
CA GLY A 14 -21.64 6.42 29.19
C GLY A 14 -20.35 6.63 29.99
N ALA A 15 -19.20 6.61 29.32
CA ALA A 15 -17.90 6.93 29.90
C ALA A 15 -17.61 8.45 29.99
N ARG A 16 -18.53 9.31 29.55
CA ARG A 16 -18.37 10.78 29.48
C ARG A 16 -17.16 11.20 28.63
N VAL A 17 -16.94 10.50 27.53
CA VAL A 17 -15.91 10.78 26.54
C VAL A 17 -16.54 11.44 25.32
N GLU A 18 -15.99 12.59 24.94
CA GLU A 18 -16.36 13.32 23.72
C GLU A 18 -15.91 12.52 22.49
N THR A 19 -16.80 12.36 21.51
CA THR A 19 -16.58 11.54 20.32
C THR A 19 -16.74 12.37 19.06
N VAL A 20 -15.72 12.37 18.21
CA VAL A 20 -15.80 12.95 16.86
C VAL A 20 -16.02 11.82 15.87
N LEU A 21 -17.18 11.83 15.20
CA LEU A 21 -17.46 10.93 14.09
C LEU A 21 -17.03 11.60 12.78
N CYS A 22 -16.22 10.89 12.00
CA CYS A 22 -15.73 11.37 10.71
C CYS A 22 -16.47 10.64 9.59
N THR A 23 -17.03 11.39 8.63
CA THR A 23 -17.38 10.78 7.32
C THR A 23 -16.10 10.38 6.59
N VAL A 24 -16.22 9.50 5.60
CA VAL A 24 -15.09 8.96 4.85
C VAL A 24 -15.14 9.50 3.43
N GLY A 25 -14.09 10.22 3.02
CA GLY A 25 -13.93 10.68 1.65
C GLY A 25 -13.68 9.52 0.68
N ALA A 26 -14.05 9.72 -0.58
CA ALA A 26 -13.74 8.79 -1.66
C ALA A 26 -13.37 9.56 -2.92
N ASN A 27 -12.40 9.05 -3.67
CA ASN A 27 -12.14 9.52 -5.02
C ASN A 27 -13.35 9.16 -5.89
N LEU A 28 -14.04 10.17 -6.43
CA LEU A 28 -15.22 10.00 -7.28
C LEU A 28 -14.81 9.99 -8.75
N ARG A 29 -14.12 11.04 -9.18
CA ARG A 29 -13.86 11.32 -10.59
C ARG A 29 -12.82 10.39 -11.21
N ASP A 30 -11.75 10.10 -10.46
CA ASP A 30 -10.55 9.42 -10.96
C ASP A 30 -10.41 8.01 -10.36
N CYS A 31 -11.54 7.41 -9.97
CA CYS A 31 -11.61 6.03 -9.49
C CYS A 31 -12.82 5.31 -10.11
N PRO A 32 -12.63 4.63 -11.25
CA PRO A 32 -13.63 3.76 -11.83
C PRO A 32 -14.03 2.62 -10.89
N PRO A 33 -15.20 2.00 -11.08
CA PRO A 33 -15.61 0.85 -10.29
C PRO A 33 -14.62 -0.32 -10.42
N PHE A 34 -14.45 -1.08 -9.33
CA PHE A 34 -13.60 -2.27 -9.33
C PHE A 34 -14.26 -3.47 -10.02
N ALA A 35 -15.58 -3.57 -9.94
CA ALA A 35 -16.35 -4.57 -10.68
C ALA A 35 -17.79 -4.12 -10.91
N SER A 36 -18.33 -4.50 -12.06
CA SER A 36 -19.72 -4.25 -12.46
C SER A 36 -20.45 -5.56 -12.67
N LEU A 37 -21.69 -5.64 -12.18
CA LEU A 37 -22.60 -6.73 -12.47
C LEU A 37 -23.88 -6.17 -13.06
N HIS A 38 -24.51 -6.95 -13.93
CA HIS A 38 -25.87 -6.69 -14.38
C HIS A 38 -26.87 -7.10 -13.31
N ARG A 39 -28.08 -6.54 -13.40
CA ARG A 39 -29.20 -7.00 -12.58
C ARG A 39 -29.52 -8.49 -12.85
N PRO A 40 -29.91 -9.25 -11.84
CA PRO A 40 -30.05 -10.71 -11.95
C PRO A 40 -31.19 -11.17 -12.87
N ASP A 41 -32.16 -10.30 -13.15
CA ASP A 41 -33.35 -10.55 -13.96
C ASP A 41 -33.20 -10.13 -15.43
N LEU A 42 -32.00 -9.71 -15.87
CA LEU A 42 -31.75 -9.30 -17.25
C LEU A 42 -31.81 -10.50 -18.22
N THR A 43 -32.70 -10.46 -19.21
CA THR A 43 -32.82 -11.55 -20.19
C THR A 43 -31.61 -11.57 -21.15
N PRO A 44 -31.28 -12.72 -21.78
CA PRO A 44 -30.19 -12.78 -22.75
C PRO A 44 -30.36 -11.81 -23.93
N GLU A 45 -31.60 -11.56 -24.37
CA GLU A 45 -31.91 -10.62 -25.44
C GLU A 45 -31.72 -9.16 -25.00
N GLN A 46 -32.18 -8.81 -23.80
CA GLN A 46 -31.92 -7.50 -23.20
C GLN A 46 -30.43 -7.26 -23.02
N ARG A 47 -29.68 -8.27 -22.56
CA ARG A 47 -28.23 -8.19 -22.38
C ARG A 47 -27.52 -7.96 -23.71
N LYS A 48 -27.87 -8.72 -24.75
CA LYS A 48 -27.32 -8.51 -26.10
C LYS A 48 -27.61 -7.11 -26.64
N ASN A 49 -28.82 -6.61 -26.43
CA ASN A 49 -29.19 -5.25 -26.84
C ASN A 49 -28.42 -4.18 -26.05
N TRP A 50 -28.33 -4.36 -24.74
CA TRP A 50 -27.53 -3.50 -23.85
C TRP A 50 -26.06 -3.46 -24.30
N ASP A 51 -25.46 -4.63 -24.56
CA ASP A 51 -24.05 -4.74 -24.99
C ASP A 51 -23.82 -3.98 -26.29
N ALA A 52 -24.73 -4.08 -27.27
CA ALA A 52 -24.61 -3.38 -28.54
C ALA A 52 -24.65 -1.85 -28.38
N ILE A 53 -25.61 -1.34 -27.61
CA ILE A 53 -25.75 0.10 -27.35
C ILE A 53 -24.58 0.62 -26.50
N TYR A 54 -24.16 -0.15 -25.50
CA TYR A 54 -23.03 0.18 -24.65
C TYR A 54 -21.73 0.30 -25.45
N GLN A 55 -21.45 -0.66 -26.36
CA GLN A 55 -20.25 -0.59 -27.21
C GLN A 55 -20.29 0.60 -28.18
N GLN A 56 -21.47 0.98 -28.68
CA GLN A 56 -21.62 2.21 -29.46
C GLN A 56 -21.26 3.45 -28.64
N ALA A 57 -21.72 3.52 -27.39
CA ALA A 57 -21.41 4.61 -26.47
C ALA A 57 -19.90 4.70 -26.18
N VAL A 58 -19.27 3.55 -25.88
CA VAL A 58 -17.83 3.43 -25.63
C VAL A 58 -17.01 3.85 -26.87
N ALA A 59 -17.47 3.52 -28.07
CA ALA A 59 -16.82 3.94 -29.31
C ALA A 59 -16.86 5.47 -29.48
N ALA A 60 -18.01 6.11 -29.23
CA ALA A 60 -18.14 7.57 -29.27
C ALA A 60 -17.27 8.26 -28.19
N GLU A 61 -17.29 7.75 -26.96
CA GLU A 61 -16.45 8.21 -25.85
C GLU A 61 -14.96 8.13 -26.21
N SER A 62 -14.50 7.02 -26.80
CA SER A 62 -13.10 6.81 -27.19
C SER A 62 -12.62 7.77 -28.30
N GLN A 63 -13.56 8.34 -29.07
CA GLN A 63 -13.29 9.35 -30.09
C GLN A 63 -13.34 10.78 -29.52
N GLY A 64 -13.56 10.94 -28.21
CA GLY A 64 -13.70 12.25 -27.57
C GLY A 64 -15.05 12.92 -27.82
N LYS A 65 -16.04 12.20 -28.35
CA LYS A 65 -17.37 12.72 -28.66
C LYS A 65 -18.31 12.51 -27.47
N TYR A 66 -18.03 13.21 -26.38
CA TYR A 66 -18.71 12.98 -25.10
C TYR A 66 -20.21 13.27 -25.16
N ASP A 67 -20.62 14.36 -25.82
CA ASP A 67 -22.04 14.70 -26.01
C ASP A 67 -22.81 13.61 -26.79
N GLU A 68 -22.17 13.06 -27.83
CA GLU A 68 -22.75 11.98 -28.64
C GLU A 68 -22.82 10.66 -27.87
N ALA A 69 -21.89 10.41 -26.94
CA ALA A 69 -21.83 9.20 -26.13
C ALA A 69 -22.92 9.15 -25.03
N VAL A 70 -23.37 10.31 -24.52
CA VAL A 70 -24.40 10.41 -23.47
C VAL A 70 -25.69 9.71 -23.87
N THR A 71 -26.19 9.94 -25.09
CA THR A 71 -27.50 9.41 -25.51
C THR A 71 -27.51 7.87 -25.55
N PRO A 72 -26.55 7.19 -26.19
CA PRO A 72 -26.43 5.74 -26.11
C PRO A 72 -26.23 5.20 -24.69
N PHE A 73 -25.41 5.86 -23.84
CA PHE A 73 -25.28 5.42 -22.44
C PHE A 73 -26.61 5.49 -21.67
N LEU A 74 -27.42 6.54 -21.88
CA LEU A 74 -28.75 6.65 -21.29
C LEU A 74 -29.70 5.55 -21.82
N GLN A 75 -29.64 5.22 -23.10
CA GLN A 75 -30.43 4.12 -23.68
C GLN A 75 -30.02 2.76 -23.09
N ALA A 76 -28.72 2.52 -22.92
CA ALA A 76 -28.24 1.32 -22.23
C ALA A 76 -28.70 1.31 -20.76
N ALA A 77 -28.66 2.45 -20.06
CA ALA A 77 -29.16 2.56 -18.68
C ALA A 77 -30.66 2.25 -18.58
N GLN A 78 -31.48 2.59 -19.59
CA GLN A 78 -32.90 2.22 -19.61
C GLN A 78 -33.11 0.70 -19.63
N ILE A 79 -32.18 -0.05 -20.22
CA ILE A 79 -32.21 -1.52 -20.22
C ILE A 79 -31.67 -2.05 -18.89
N ASP A 80 -30.51 -1.57 -18.46
CA ASP A 80 -29.91 -1.92 -17.17
C ASP A 80 -29.06 -0.76 -16.61
N GLU A 81 -29.61 -0.13 -15.59
CA GLU A 81 -28.99 0.98 -14.88
C GLU A 81 -28.08 0.55 -13.71
N SER A 82 -28.07 -0.74 -13.36
CA SER A 82 -27.31 -1.27 -12.23
C SER A 82 -25.83 -1.51 -12.52
N HIS A 83 -25.42 -1.39 -13.79
CA HIS A 83 -24.04 -1.57 -14.23
C HIS A 83 -23.16 -0.37 -13.83
N ALA A 84 -22.28 -0.56 -12.85
CA ALA A 84 -21.47 0.51 -12.25
C ALA A 84 -20.57 1.25 -13.27
N GLU A 85 -19.86 0.52 -14.13
CA GLU A 85 -18.96 1.13 -15.14
C GLU A 85 -19.74 2.00 -16.14
N LEU A 86 -20.99 1.64 -16.46
CA LEU A 86 -21.84 2.46 -17.32
C LEU A 86 -22.10 3.82 -16.65
N GLN A 87 -22.49 3.80 -15.37
CA GLN A 87 -22.76 5.05 -14.64
C GLN A 87 -21.49 5.90 -14.53
N PHE A 88 -20.32 5.26 -14.38
CA PHE A 88 -19.04 5.96 -14.32
C PHE A 88 -18.71 6.67 -15.63
N ARG A 89 -18.82 5.96 -16.77
CA ARG A 89 -18.58 6.53 -18.09
C ARG A 89 -19.58 7.62 -18.44
N LEU A 90 -20.84 7.44 -18.06
CA LEU A 90 -21.87 8.47 -18.22
C LEU A 90 -21.51 9.74 -17.41
N GLY A 91 -21.09 9.58 -16.15
CA GLY A 91 -20.61 10.68 -15.32
C GLY A 91 -19.42 11.41 -15.93
N ARG A 92 -18.46 10.65 -16.47
CA ARG A 92 -17.31 11.19 -17.22
C ARG A 92 -17.72 11.96 -18.47
N CYS A 93 -18.66 11.43 -19.25
CA CYS A 93 -19.16 12.13 -20.44
C CYS A 93 -19.82 13.46 -20.06
N TYR A 94 -20.66 13.49 -19.01
CA TYR A 94 -21.23 14.74 -18.52
C TYR A 94 -20.19 15.74 -18.03
N GLN A 95 -19.17 15.26 -17.31
CA GLN A 95 -18.09 16.14 -16.84
C GLN A 95 -17.38 16.81 -18.04
N LEU A 96 -17.01 16.01 -19.04
CA LEU A 96 -16.27 16.50 -20.21
C LEU A 96 -17.16 17.31 -21.17
N ALA A 97 -18.48 17.18 -21.07
CA ALA A 97 -19.48 18.02 -21.71
C ALA A 97 -19.78 19.33 -20.94
N GLY A 98 -19.21 19.52 -19.74
CA GLY A 98 -19.41 20.72 -18.93
C GLY A 98 -20.68 20.72 -18.06
N ASP A 99 -21.21 19.55 -17.70
CA ASP A 99 -22.35 19.38 -16.79
C ASP A 99 -21.93 18.68 -15.48
N PRO A 100 -21.33 19.42 -14.53
CA PRO A 100 -20.74 18.83 -13.32
C PRO A 100 -21.79 18.24 -12.35
N GLU A 101 -23.03 18.74 -12.36
CA GLU A 101 -24.10 18.19 -11.51
C GLU A 101 -24.46 16.77 -11.95
N LYS A 102 -24.72 16.57 -13.25
CA LYS A 102 -24.98 15.22 -13.77
C LYS A 102 -23.76 14.32 -13.72
N ALA A 103 -22.56 14.89 -13.85
CA ALA A 103 -21.32 14.15 -13.66
C ALA A 103 -21.26 13.55 -12.25
N ARG A 104 -21.56 14.36 -11.24
CA ARG A 104 -21.59 13.94 -9.84
C ARG A 104 -22.58 12.80 -9.61
N ASP A 105 -23.79 12.92 -10.14
CA ASP A 105 -24.80 11.86 -10.03
C ASP A 105 -24.30 10.54 -10.63
N GLY A 106 -23.69 10.58 -11.82
CA GLY A 106 -23.09 9.41 -12.46
C GLY A 106 -21.99 8.77 -11.60
N TYR A 107 -21.06 9.57 -11.08
CA TYR A 107 -19.97 9.07 -10.25
C TYR A 107 -20.41 8.52 -8.89
N VAL A 108 -21.32 9.22 -8.20
CA VAL A 108 -21.90 8.76 -6.93
C VAL A 108 -22.60 7.42 -7.14
N ARG A 109 -23.38 7.31 -8.21
CA ARG A 109 -24.10 6.10 -8.54
C ARG A 109 -23.16 4.95 -8.92
N ALA A 110 -22.11 5.23 -9.69
CA ALA A 110 -21.09 4.24 -10.02
C ALA A 110 -20.40 3.67 -8.77
N ARG A 111 -20.04 4.54 -7.81
CA ARG A 111 -19.46 4.12 -6.53
C ARG A 111 -20.43 3.25 -5.74
N ASP A 112 -21.71 3.65 -5.65
CA ASP A 112 -22.71 2.95 -4.84
C ASP A 112 -23.11 1.59 -5.44
N LEU A 113 -23.02 1.46 -6.76
CA LEU A 113 -23.24 0.22 -7.52
C LEU A 113 -21.99 -0.67 -7.62
N ASP A 114 -20.81 -0.17 -7.25
CA ASP A 114 -19.56 -0.94 -7.29
C ASP A 114 -19.71 -2.23 -6.47
N THR A 115 -19.52 -3.35 -7.14
CA THR A 115 -19.77 -4.67 -6.53
C THR A 115 -18.62 -5.10 -5.63
N LEU A 116 -17.44 -4.52 -5.83
CA LEU A 116 -16.28 -4.64 -4.95
C LEU A 116 -16.10 -3.35 -4.15
N ARG A 117 -16.76 -3.30 -2.99
CA ARG A 117 -16.87 -2.10 -2.14
C ARG A 117 -15.60 -1.82 -1.32
N PHE A 118 -14.53 -1.42 -1.99
CA PHE A 118 -13.27 -0.99 -1.34
C PHE A 118 -13.29 0.48 -0.87
N ARG A 119 -14.34 1.24 -1.18
CA ARG A 119 -14.54 2.64 -0.75
C ARG A 119 -15.90 2.84 -0.08
N ALA A 120 -16.00 3.87 0.75
CA ALA A 120 -17.24 4.20 1.47
C ALA A 120 -18.34 4.67 0.51
N ASP A 121 -19.49 3.99 0.51
CA ASP A 121 -20.67 4.37 -0.27
C ASP A 121 -21.49 5.49 0.40
N THR A 122 -22.54 5.98 -0.28
CA THR A 122 -23.43 7.02 0.26
C THR A 122 -24.01 6.62 1.62
N ARG A 123 -24.39 5.35 1.78
CA ARG A 123 -25.09 4.85 2.97
C ARG A 123 -24.20 4.90 4.19
N ILE A 124 -22.91 4.61 4.06
CA ILE A 124 -21.93 4.70 5.15
C ILE A 124 -21.92 6.13 5.70
N ASN A 125 -21.70 7.12 4.83
CA ASN A 125 -21.62 8.52 5.26
C ASN A 125 -22.97 9.07 5.75
N GLN A 126 -24.07 8.64 5.15
CA GLN A 126 -25.41 9.00 5.62
C GLN A 126 -25.67 8.49 7.04
N VAL A 127 -25.34 7.24 7.34
CA VAL A 127 -25.48 6.67 8.69
C VAL A 127 -24.62 7.45 9.70
N ILE A 128 -23.39 7.82 9.34
CA ILE A 128 -22.50 8.60 10.21
C ILE A 128 -23.13 9.96 10.53
N ARG A 129 -23.59 10.70 9.52
CA ARG A 129 -24.25 12.00 9.67
C ARG A 129 -25.49 11.90 10.53
N GLU A 130 -26.33 10.91 10.27
CA GLU A 130 -27.57 10.72 11.02
C GLU A 130 -27.31 10.40 12.49
N VAL A 131 -26.36 9.50 12.79
CA VAL A 131 -26.02 9.15 14.19
C VAL A 131 -25.42 10.36 14.91
N ALA A 132 -24.53 11.12 14.25
CA ALA A 132 -23.98 12.34 14.83
C ALA A 132 -25.05 13.43 15.07
N GLY A 133 -26.10 13.49 14.24
CA GLY A 133 -27.23 14.40 14.38
C GLY A 133 -28.24 14.02 15.48
N GLN A 134 -28.13 12.83 16.08
CA GLN A 134 -29.07 12.39 17.11
C GLN A 134 -28.89 13.18 18.42
N ARG A 135 -29.86 14.05 18.73
CA ARG A 135 -29.88 14.85 19.98
C ARG A 135 -29.91 14.04 21.29
N LYS A 136 -30.18 12.73 21.22
CA LYS A 136 -30.28 11.86 22.41
C LYS A 136 -28.91 11.50 23.00
N LEU A 137 -27.83 11.59 22.21
CA LEU A 137 -26.48 11.29 22.65
C LEU A 137 -25.70 12.61 22.79
N ARG A 138 -25.31 12.96 24.03
CA ARG A 138 -24.49 14.14 24.30
C ARG A 138 -23.01 13.84 24.02
N GLY A 139 -22.25 14.85 23.62
CA GLY A 139 -20.81 14.76 23.39
C GLY A 139 -20.43 14.04 22.09
N ILE A 140 -21.34 13.99 21.11
CA ILE A 140 -21.07 13.46 19.77
C ILE A 140 -20.98 14.65 18.80
N HIS A 141 -19.90 14.70 18.02
CA HIS A 141 -19.59 15.76 17.06
C HIS A 141 -19.37 15.16 15.68
N LEU A 142 -19.70 15.91 14.63
CA LEU A 142 -19.52 15.49 13.25
C LEU A 142 -18.35 16.25 12.60
N ALA A 143 -17.34 15.53 12.15
CA ALA A 143 -16.37 16.01 11.18
C ALA A 143 -16.78 15.49 9.80
N ASP A 144 -17.49 16.31 9.00
CA ASP A 144 -17.92 15.90 7.67
C ASP A 144 -16.79 16.02 6.64
N VAL A 145 -15.81 15.12 6.75
CA VAL A 145 -14.63 15.05 5.90
C VAL A 145 -15.00 14.83 4.43
N ALA A 146 -16.02 14.02 4.13
CA ALA A 146 -16.47 13.81 2.75
C ALA A 146 -16.94 15.12 2.11
N GLU A 147 -17.74 15.92 2.83
CA GLU A 147 -18.16 17.25 2.37
C GLU A 147 -16.98 18.22 2.28
N ALA A 148 -16.04 18.18 3.24
CA ALA A 148 -14.86 19.04 3.21
C ALA A 148 -13.98 18.76 1.98
N LEU A 149 -13.79 17.49 1.62
CA LEU A 149 -13.06 17.11 0.41
C LEU A 149 -13.82 17.52 -0.84
N ASP A 150 -15.14 17.30 -0.91
CA ASP A 150 -15.98 17.79 -2.00
C ASP A 150 -15.82 19.32 -2.17
N ALA A 151 -15.95 20.09 -1.09
CA ALA A 151 -15.87 21.55 -1.14
C ALA A 151 -14.50 22.11 -1.55
N ASN A 152 -13.43 21.30 -1.45
CA ASN A 152 -12.07 21.67 -1.84
C ASN A 152 -11.62 21.03 -3.16
N SER A 153 -12.56 20.39 -3.88
CA SER A 153 -12.30 19.80 -5.19
C SER A 153 -12.96 20.60 -6.31
N PRO A 154 -12.35 20.65 -7.50
CA PRO A 154 -12.97 21.25 -8.68
C PRO A 154 -14.37 20.69 -8.92
N ASP A 155 -15.35 21.57 -9.15
CA ASP A 155 -16.75 21.23 -9.38
C ASP A 155 -17.40 20.36 -8.29
N ARG A 156 -16.79 20.31 -7.10
CA ARG A 156 -17.17 19.39 -6.03
C ARG A 156 -17.09 17.92 -6.45
N LEU A 157 -16.10 17.58 -7.26
CA LEU A 157 -15.83 16.22 -7.76
C LEU A 157 -14.42 15.79 -7.33
N PRO A 158 -14.25 15.22 -6.12
CA PRO A 158 -12.95 14.83 -5.63
C PRO A 158 -12.29 13.78 -6.51
N GLY A 159 -11.03 14.02 -6.82
CA GLY A 159 -10.22 13.20 -7.70
C GLY A 159 -8.73 13.19 -7.34
N GLU A 160 -7.90 13.10 -8.36
CA GLU A 160 -6.46 12.92 -8.22
C GLU A 160 -5.70 14.06 -7.53
N GLU A 161 -6.32 15.24 -7.40
CA GLU A 161 -5.76 16.36 -6.64
C GLU A 161 -5.72 16.07 -5.13
N LEU A 162 -6.70 15.34 -4.61
CA LEU A 162 -6.78 14.98 -3.19
C LEU A 162 -6.47 13.50 -2.92
N PHE A 163 -6.45 12.64 -3.94
CA PHE A 163 -6.24 11.20 -3.81
C PHE A 163 -5.18 10.67 -4.77
N TYR A 164 -4.37 9.72 -4.31
CA TYR A 164 -3.50 8.94 -5.21
C TYR A 164 -4.29 7.90 -6.00
N GLU A 165 -5.33 7.34 -5.38
CA GLU A 165 -6.13 6.23 -5.89
C GLU A 165 -7.52 6.21 -5.22
N HIS A 166 -8.12 5.07 -4.86
CA HIS A 166 -9.52 5.04 -4.38
C HIS A 166 -9.74 5.68 -2.98
N VAL A 167 -8.76 5.60 -2.06
CA VAL A 167 -8.91 6.07 -0.66
C VAL A 167 -7.65 6.73 -0.08
N HIS A 168 -6.46 6.41 -0.58
CA HIS A 168 -5.21 7.00 -0.09
C HIS A 168 -5.11 8.44 -0.56
N LEU A 169 -5.12 9.35 0.41
CA LEU A 169 -5.10 10.79 0.18
C LEU A 169 -3.69 11.29 -0.16
N THR A 170 -3.61 12.32 -1.00
CA THR A 170 -2.41 13.14 -1.13
C THR A 170 -2.13 13.88 0.18
N PHE A 171 -0.98 14.54 0.28
CA PHE A 171 -0.69 15.39 1.44
C PHE A 171 -1.74 16.51 1.62
N GLU A 172 -2.25 17.05 0.51
CA GLU A 172 -3.33 18.04 0.52
C GLU A 172 -4.65 17.46 1.02
N GLY A 173 -5.05 16.29 0.52
CA GLY A 173 -6.22 15.57 1.03
C GLY A 173 -6.12 15.31 2.54
N ASN A 174 -4.97 14.81 3.01
CA ASN A 174 -4.72 14.59 4.45
C ASN A 174 -4.76 15.89 5.26
N TYR A 175 -4.26 17.00 4.73
CA TYR A 175 -4.35 18.30 5.39
C TYR A 175 -5.81 18.75 5.56
N ILE A 176 -6.67 18.57 4.55
CA ILE A 176 -8.10 18.88 4.65
C ILE A 176 -8.78 18.01 5.72
N VAL A 177 -8.48 16.70 5.76
CA VAL A 177 -8.99 15.82 6.83
C VAL A 177 -8.56 16.32 8.20
N ALA A 178 -7.27 16.60 8.39
CA ALA A 178 -6.73 17.08 9.66
C ALA A 178 -7.39 18.39 10.10
N ARG A 179 -7.58 19.35 9.17
CA ARG A 179 -8.25 20.63 9.43
C ARG A 179 -9.70 20.44 9.84
N THR A 180 -10.42 19.55 9.16
CA THR A 180 -11.84 19.27 9.43
C THR A 180 -12.03 18.66 10.82
N VAL A 181 -11.20 17.67 11.17
CA VAL A 181 -11.24 17.02 12.48
C VAL A 181 -10.81 17.97 13.59
N LEU A 182 -9.73 18.73 13.38
CA LEU A 182 -9.24 19.70 14.35
C LEU A 182 -10.30 20.77 14.68
N GLY A 183 -11.09 21.19 13.69
CA GLY A 183 -12.20 22.13 13.90
C GLY A 183 -13.27 21.64 14.89
N GLN A 184 -13.44 20.32 15.02
CA GLN A 184 -14.35 19.72 16.02
C GLN A 184 -13.66 19.54 17.37
N ILE A 185 -12.36 19.24 17.38
CA ILE A 185 -11.60 19.00 18.61
C ILE A 185 -11.29 20.30 19.37
N GLU A 186 -10.96 21.39 18.68
CA GLU A 186 -10.53 22.65 19.31
C GLU A 186 -11.57 23.20 20.32
N PRO A 187 -12.87 23.32 19.99
CA PRO A 187 -13.87 23.79 20.95
C PRO A 187 -14.00 22.90 22.18
N ILE A 188 -13.89 21.58 22.00
CA ILE A 188 -14.01 20.57 23.06
C ILE A 188 -12.88 20.73 24.08
N ILE A 189 -11.64 20.90 23.61
CA ILE A 189 -10.46 21.05 24.46
C ILE A 189 -10.50 22.40 25.19
N VAL A 190 -10.82 23.50 24.50
CA VAL A 190 -10.89 24.84 25.12
C VAL A 190 -11.89 24.86 26.27
N GLY A 191 -13.09 24.30 26.07
CA GLY A 191 -14.12 24.22 27.11
C GLY A 191 -13.69 23.41 28.34
N ARG A 192 -12.76 22.45 28.19
CA ARG A 192 -12.30 21.55 29.26
C ARG A 192 -11.09 22.07 30.03
N PHE A 193 -10.19 22.81 29.38
CA PHE A 193 -8.92 23.23 29.98
C PHE A 193 -8.85 24.72 30.36
N GLY A 194 -9.95 25.48 30.18
CA GLY A 194 -10.05 26.88 30.60
C GLY A 194 -9.06 27.80 29.88
N ASP A 195 -8.99 29.05 30.33
CA ASP A 195 -8.34 30.20 29.69
C ASP A 195 -6.79 30.14 29.60
N ARG A 196 -6.23 29.01 29.14
CA ARG A 196 -4.90 28.96 28.50
C ARG A 196 -4.92 29.63 27.12
N ALA A 197 -5.82 30.59 26.90
CA ALA A 197 -5.93 31.40 25.69
C ALA A 197 -4.67 32.25 25.44
N GLN A 198 -3.78 32.40 26.43
CA GLN A 198 -2.52 33.12 26.27
C GLN A 198 -1.50 32.44 25.34
N THR A 199 -1.73 31.21 24.88
CA THR A 199 -0.93 30.59 23.83
C THR A 199 -1.81 29.93 22.75
N ARG A 200 -2.83 30.64 22.25
CA ARG A 200 -3.50 30.20 21.02
C ARG A 200 -2.54 30.38 19.85
N GLY A 201 -1.81 29.31 19.53
CA GLY A 201 -1.03 29.26 18.29
C GLY A 201 -1.95 29.37 17.08
N VAL A 202 -1.51 30.04 16.02
CA VAL A 202 -2.20 30.03 14.73
C VAL A 202 -2.22 28.59 14.22
N ILE A 203 -3.39 28.13 13.73
CA ILE A 203 -3.48 26.79 13.17
C ILE A 203 -2.56 26.73 11.95
N PRO A 204 -1.62 25.77 11.88
CA PRO A 204 -0.61 25.78 10.84
C PRO A 204 -1.21 25.67 9.44
N THR A 205 -0.62 26.39 8.48
CA THR A 205 -0.91 26.20 7.06
C THR A 205 -0.41 24.83 6.59
N GLN A 206 -0.85 24.38 5.42
CA GLN A 206 -0.36 23.13 4.80
C GLN A 206 1.17 23.13 4.68
N GLN A 207 1.76 24.24 4.25
CA GLN A 207 3.21 24.40 4.14
C GLN A 207 3.91 24.30 5.50
N GLN A 208 3.36 24.93 6.54
CA GLN A 208 3.90 24.82 7.90
C GLN A 208 3.79 23.40 8.46
N CYS A 209 2.71 22.67 8.13
CA CYS A 209 2.60 21.24 8.44
C CYS A 209 3.68 20.44 7.71
N ALA A 210 3.90 20.70 6.42
CA ALA A 210 4.95 20.03 5.65
C ALA A 210 6.33 20.25 6.27
N GLU A 211 6.67 21.49 6.66
CA GLU A 211 7.93 21.81 7.33
C GLU A 211 8.09 21.10 8.68
N ARG A 212 7.04 21.05 9.50
CA ARG A 212 7.07 20.36 10.81
C ARG A 212 7.22 18.85 10.68
N LEU A 213 6.62 18.28 9.64
CA LEU A 213 6.69 16.84 9.33
C LEU A 213 7.91 16.48 8.47
N ALA A 214 8.73 17.48 8.11
CA ALA A 214 9.78 17.35 7.10
C ALA A 214 9.26 16.67 5.80
N TYR A 215 8.02 16.91 5.40
CA TYR A 215 7.45 16.37 4.16
C TYR A 215 8.07 17.07 2.95
N ASN A 216 8.78 16.30 2.13
CA ASN A 216 9.59 16.80 1.03
C ASN A 216 9.52 15.86 -0.19
N ASP A 217 10.31 16.13 -1.23
CA ASP A 217 10.26 15.34 -2.48
C ASP A 217 10.71 13.89 -2.30
N TRP A 218 11.57 13.58 -1.32
CA TRP A 218 11.87 12.19 -0.95
C TRP A 218 10.65 11.51 -0.33
N SER A 219 9.93 12.19 0.57
CA SER A 219 8.67 11.66 1.13
C SER A 219 7.60 11.41 0.06
N ARG A 220 7.51 12.30 -0.94
CA ARG A 220 6.61 12.16 -2.10
C ARG A 220 7.00 10.96 -2.97
N GLN A 221 8.29 10.80 -3.26
CA GLN A 221 8.82 9.70 -4.06
C GLN A 221 8.53 8.36 -3.39
N GLU A 222 8.83 8.24 -2.09
CA GLU A 222 8.55 7.03 -1.29
C GLU A 222 7.05 6.66 -1.28
N THR A 223 6.20 7.67 -1.13
CA THR A 223 4.74 7.48 -1.15
C THR A 223 4.29 7.00 -2.53
N LEU A 224 4.74 7.64 -3.60
CA LEU A 224 4.37 7.27 -4.97
C LEU A 224 4.92 5.89 -5.37
N ASP A 225 6.15 5.55 -4.98
CA ASP A 225 6.73 4.23 -5.19
C ASP A 225 5.84 3.13 -4.58
N THR A 226 5.43 3.35 -3.33
CA THR A 226 4.50 2.44 -2.64
C THR A 226 3.16 2.34 -3.36
N ILE A 227 2.55 3.48 -3.74
CA ILE A 227 1.27 3.50 -4.48
C ILE A 227 1.37 2.71 -5.78
N VAL A 228 2.40 2.95 -6.58
CA VAL A 228 2.56 2.31 -7.89
C VAL A 228 2.85 0.81 -7.73
N HIS A 229 3.93 0.46 -7.04
CA HIS A 229 4.46 -0.90 -7.05
C HIS A 229 3.83 -1.83 -6.00
N SER A 230 3.36 -1.28 -4.88
CA SER A 230 2.75 -2.10 -3.83
C SER A 230 1.24 -2.25 -3.96
N PHE A 231 0.56 -1.29 -4.60
CA PHE A 231 -0.90 -1.29 -4.75
C PHE A 231 -1.36 -1.40 -6.21
N LEU A 232 -1.07 -0.41 -7.06
CA LEU A 232 -1.69 -0.32 -8.39
C LEU A 232 -1.28 -1.46 -9.33
N GLU A 233 -0.04 -1.93 -9.26
CA GLU A 233 0.44 -3.06 -10.08
C GLU A 233 -0.15 -4.43 -9.66
N LYS A 234 -1.07 -4.46 -8.69
CA LYS A 234 -1.68 -5.68 -8.17
C LYS A 234 -3.21 -5.66 -8.32
N PRO A 235 -3.85 -6.83 -8.41
CA PRO A 235 -5.30 -6.92 -8.28
C PRO A 235 -5.78 -6.27 -6.98
N PRO A 236 -6.94 -5.59 -6.96
CA PRO A 236 -7.96 -5.54 -8.03
C PRO A 236 -7.75 -4.43 -9.07
N PHE A 237 -6.74 -3.57 -8.94
CA PHE A 237 -6.57 -2.38 -9.79
C PHE A 237 -6.25 -2.71 -11.25
N THR A 238 -5.55 -3.82 -11.49
CA THR A 238 -5.08 -4.21 -12.83
C THR A 238 -6.18 -4.40 -13.87
N ASN A 239 -7.42 -4.61 -13.41
CA ASN A 239 -8.60 -4.80 -14.27
C ASN A 239 -9.51 -3.57 -14.33
N GLN A 240 -9.18 -2.48 -13.64
CA GLN A 240 -9.98 -1.27 -13.66
C GLN A 240 -9.86 -0.53 -14.99
N LEU A 241 -10.93 0.19 -15.33
CA LEU A 241 -10.92 1.12 -16.45
C LEU A 241 -9.83 2.19 -16.26
N TYR A 242 -9.17 2.61 -17.35
CA TYR A 242 -8.09 3.60 -17.35
C TYR A 242 -6.87 3.29 -16.45
N HIS A 243 -6.74 2.04 -15.98
CA HIS A 243 -5.64 1.63 -15.10
C HIS A 243 -4.26 1.91 -15.72
N LYS A 244 -4.09 1.64 -17.02
CA LYS A 244 -2.81 1.85 -17.72
C LYS A 244 -2.41 3.32 -17.74
N GLU A 245 -3.36 4.21 -17.98
CA GLU A 245 -3.18 5.65 -18.02
C GLU A 245 -2.83 6.19 -16.63
N GLN A 246 -3.52 5.72 -15.58
CA GLN A 246 -3.22 6.08 -14.19
C GLN A 246 -1.81 5.66 -13.79
N VAL A 247 -1.43 4.40 -14.05
CA VAL A 247 -0.08 3.90 -13.77
C VAL A 247 0.96 4.67 -14.58
N ALA A 248 0.74 4.91 -15.87
CA ALA A 248 1.68 5.67 -16.70
C ALA A 248 1.94 7.07 -16.16
N ARG A 249 0.89 7.78 -15.75
CA ARG A 249 0.96 9.13 -15.16
C ARG A 249 1.72 9.12 -13.84
N LEU A 250 1.35 8.27 -12.89
CA LEU A 250 2.00 8.21 -11.58
C LEU A 250 3.45 7.72 -11.69
N SER A 251 3.74 6.75 -12.56
CA SER A 251 5.11 6.30 -12.85
C SER A 251 5.95 7.40 -13.51
N GLN A 252 5.36 8.29 -14.30
CA GLN A 252 6.07 9.46 -14.82
C GLN A 252 6.42 10.46 -13.71
N GLN A 253 5.49 10.73 -12.79
CA GLN A 253 5.75 11.59 -11.63
C GLN A 253 6.84 10.98 -10.72
N LEU A 254 6.74 9.68 -10.46
CA LEU A 254 7.73 8.92 -9.69
C LEU A 254 9.12 9.06 -10.32
N ARG A 255 9.25 8.79 -11.63
CA ARG A 255 10.53 8.95 -12.35
C ARG A 255 11.09 10.37 -12.24
N ALA A 256 10.24 11.40 -12.38
CA ALA A 256 10.67 12.79 -12.28
C ALA A 256 11.25 13.11 -10.89
N LEU A 257 10.59 12.64 -9.82
CA LEU A 257 11.08 12.79 -8.45
C LEU A 257 12.39 12.01 -8.23
N THR A 258 12.46 10.76 -8.68
CA THR A 258 13.68 9.94 -8.56
C THR A 258 14.88 10.61 -9.23
N VAL A 259 14.70 11.21 -10.41
CA VAL A 259 15.78 11.94 -11.10
C VAL A 259 16.21 13.19 -10.33
N ALA A 260 15.28 13.88 -9.65
CA ALA A 260 15.58 15.08 -8.87
C ALA A 260 16.32 14.78 -7.54
N LEU A 261 16.21 13.56 -7.01
CA LEU A 261 16.85 13.12 -5.77
C LEU A 261 18.32 12.75 -5.97
N THR A 262 19.11 13.74 -6.38
CA THR A 262 20.58 13.62 -6.46
C THR A 262 21.21 13.49 -5.07
N PRO A 263 22.46 12.99 -4.94
CA PRO A 263 23.17 12.98 -3.66
C PRO A 263 23.21 14.36 -2.98
N GLN A 264 23.33 15.45 -3.74
CA GLN A 264 23.29 16.81 -3.22
C GLN A 264 21.91 17.17 -2.67
N THR A 265 20.84 16.82 -3.39
CA THR A 265 19.45 17.03 -2.94
C THR A 265 19.16 16.25 -1.66
N LEU A 266 19.58 14.99 -1.57
CA LEU A 266 19.39 14.15 -0.38
C LEU A 266 20.10 14.73 0.86
N GLN A 267 21.30 15.33 0.69
CA GLN A 267 21.98 16.05 1.78
C GLN A 267 21.23 17.31 2.22
N ILE A 268 20.60 18.05 1.29
CA ILE A 268 19.73 19.18 1.63
C ILE A 268 18.52 18.70 2.43
N ILE A 269 17.89 17.61 2.00
CA ILE A 269 16.75 16.99 2.69
C ILE A 269 17.17 16.52 4.09
N GLY A 270 18.36 15.95 4.24
CA GLY A 270 18.91 15.61 5.56
C GLY A 270 18.97 16.81 6.51
N ARG A 271 19.34 18.00 6.02
CA ARG A 271 19.30 19.24 6.82
C ARG A 271 17.87 19.68 7.17
N GLN A 272 16.89 19.45 6.30
CA GLN A 272 15.48 19.71 6.60
C GLN A 272 14.99 18.83 7.75
N TYR A 273 15.31 17.53 7.74
CA TYR A 273 15.01 16.63 8.84
C TYR A 273 15.66 17.08 10.15
N LEU A 274 16.95 17.44 10.13
CA LEU A 274 17.64 17.95 11.33
C LEU A 274 16.95 19.20 11.90
N ALA A 275 16.55 20.16 11.05
CA ALA A 275 15.84 21.37 11.48
C ALA A 275 14.44 21.06 12.05
N ALA A 276 13.73 20.07 11.51
CA ALA A 276 12.45 19.62 12.05
C ALA A 276 12.63 18.89 13.40
N ILE A 277 13.64 18.02 13.51
CA ILE A 277 13.98 17.28 14.73
C ILE A 277 14.43 18.24 15.83
N GLU A 278 15.15 19.32 15.52
CA GLU A 278 15.52 20.34 16.51
C GLU A 278 14.29 20.96 17.19
N LYS A 279 13.22 21.19 16.42
CA LYS A 279 11.94 21.72 16.92
C LYS A 279 11.10 20.66 17.63
N ALA A 280 11.26 19.39 17.29
CA ALA A 280 10.50 18.27 17.82
C ALA A 280 11.41 17.05 18.12
N PRO A 281 12.30 17.13 19.12
CA PRO A 281 13.36 16.14 19.33
C PRO A 281 12.85 14.77 19.76
N ASN A 282 11.60 14.65 20.23
CA ASN A 282 11.01 13.38 20.63
C ASN A 282 10.07 12.80 19.56
N ASP A 283 9.95 13.44 18.39
CA ASP A 283 9.10 12.93 17.31
C ASP A 283 9.75 11.68 16.67
N CYS A 284 9.15 10.54 16.97
CA CYS A 284 9.64 9.25 16.50
C CYS A 284 9.48 9.08 14.99
N ARG A 285 8.50 9.73 14.37
CA ARG A 285 8.25 9.63 12.93
C ARG A 285 9.33 10.38 12.16
N LEU A 286 9.67 11.60 12.59
CA LEU A 286 10.78 12.35 12.00
C LEU A 286 12.10 11.59 12.09
N ARG A 287 12.39 11.02 13.27
CA ARG A 287 13.61 10.23 13.47
C ARG A 287 13.64 8.95 12.66
N TRP A 288 12.48 8.28 12.54
CA TRP A 288 12.33 7.10 11.70
C TRP A 288 12.62 7.43 10.23
N ASP A 289 11.95 8.44 9.67
CA ASP A 289 12.09 8.81 8.26
C ASP A 289 13.51 9.33 7.96
N TYR A 290 14.11 10.10 8.87
CA TYR A 290 15.49 10.52 8.73
C TYR A 290 16.47 9.34 8.83
N GLY A 291 16.25 8.41 9.76
CA GLY A 291 17.02 7.18 9.86
C GLY A 291 16.95 6.34 8.58
N LYS A 292 15.77 6.28 7.94
CA LYS A 292 15.56 5.58 6.68
C LYS A 292 16.36 6.22 5.54
N LEU A 293 16.23 7.53 5.35
CA LEU A 293 17.03 8.31 4.38
C LEU A 293 18.54 8.07 4.59
N LEU A 294 19.00 8.11 5.85
CA LEU A 294 20.41 7.90 6.18
C LEU A 294 20.88 6.50 5.82
N ALA A 295 20.10 5.47 6.13
CA ALA A 295 20.48 4.07 5.91
C ALA A 295 20.37 3.65 4.43
N GLU A 296 19.27 4.02 3.78
CA GLU A 296 18.91 3.49 2.46
C GLU A 296 19.51 4.32 1.33
N ASP A 297 19.49 5.64 1.43
CA ASP A 297 19.95 6.51 0.34
C ASP A 297 21.37 7.03 0.56
N LEU A 298 21.66 7.51 1.77
CA LEU A 298 22.96 8.13 2.09
C LEU A 298 24.03 7.13 2.56
N LYS A 299 23.62 5.89 2.90
CA LYS A 299 24.49 4.83 3.44
C LYS A 299 25.30 5.26 4.69
N GLN A 300 24.76 6.21 5.45
CA GLN A 300 25.33 6.74 6.71
C GLN A 300 24.83 5.91 7.89
N TYR A 301 25.31 4.68 7.98
CA TYR A 301 24.78 3.67 8.91
C TYR A 301 24.90 4.04 10.40
N ASP A 302 26.01 4.64 10.83
CA ASP A 302 26.16 5.05 12.25
C ASP A 302 25.15 6.12 12.65
N ALA A 303 24.93 7.09 11.77
CA ALA A 303 23.94 8.15 11.98
C ALA A 303 22.52 7.58 11.97
N ALA A 304 22.21 6.64 11.06
CA ALA A 304 20.93 5.96 11.02
C ALA A 304 20.67 5.14 12.30
N ALA A 305 21.67 4.37 12.75
CA ALA A 305 21.60 3.59 13.99
C ALA A 305 21.33 4.50 15.20
N ALA A 306 21.94 5.69 15.26
CA ALA A 306 21.66 6.65 16.31
C ALA A 306 20.20 7.11 16.32
N GLN A 307 19.60 7.36 15.14
CA GLN A 307 18.17 7.72 15.06
C GLN A 307 17.27 6.56 15.52
N TYR A 308 17.52 5.33 15.05
CA TYR A 308 16.70 4.18 15.41
C TYR A 308 16.77 3.81 16.89
N ARG A 309 17.92 4.00 17.55
CA ARG A 309 18.01 3.84 19.02
C ARG A 309 17.09 4.81 19.77
N ILE A 310 16.94 6.03 19.29
CA ILE A 310 16.01 7.00 19.89
C ILE A 310 14.56 6.59 19.63
N VAL A 311 14.25 6.10 18.42
CA VAL A 311 12.91 5.53 18.13
C VAL A 311 12.59 4.37 19.08
N GLN A 312 13.53 3.45 19.32
CA GLN A 312 13.36 2.34 20.27
C GLN A 312 13.10 2.82 21.70
N GLN A 313 13.76 3.90 22.15
CA GLN A 313 13.56 4.45 23.49
C GLN A 313 12.14 4.98 23.69
N HIS A 314 11.57 5.62 22.68
CA HIS A 314 10.21 6.17 22.75
C HIS A 314 9.13 5.15 22.42
N LEU A 315 9.44 4.14 21.61
CA LEU A 315 8.53 3.07 21.21
C LEU A 315 9.08 1.68 21.58
N PRO A 316 9.32 1.39 22.88
CA PRO A 316 10.01 0.16 23.31
C PRO A 316 9.21 -1.13 23.06
N HIS A 317 7.91 -1.00 22.78
CA HIS A 317 7.03 -2.11 22.42
C HIS A 317 6.75 -2.19 20.92
N SER A 318 7.46 -1.41 20.10
CA SER A 318 7.41 -1.52 18.65
C SER A 318 8.56 -2.35 18.13
N TYR A 319 8.25 -3.38 17.35
CA TYR A 319 9.25 -4.22 16.70
C TYR A 319 10.06 -3.44 15.65
N MET A 320 9.45 -2.41 15.05
CA MET A 320 10.00 -1.69 13.89
C MET A 320 11.38 -1.08 14.18
N GLY A 321 11.58 -0.51 15.36
CA GLY A 321 12.87 0.07 15.75
C GLY A 321 13.97 -0.98 15.89
N HIS A 322 13.64 -2.20 16.34
CA HIS A 322 14.59 -3.31 16.45
C HIS A 322 14.96 -3.85 15.07
N ASP A 323 13.97 -4.05 14.20
CA ASP A 323 14.18 -4.50 12.81
C ASP A 323 15.07 -3.52 12.02
N ALA A 324 14.74 -2.22 12.06
CA ALA A 324 15.52 -1.20 11.34
C ALA A 324 16.97 -1.10 11.85
N LEU A 325 17.18 -1.13 13.18
CA LEU A 325 18.52 -1.12 13.75
C LEU A 325 19.29 -2.41 13.41
N ALA A 326 18.64 -3.57 13.46
CA ALA A 326 19.25 -4.85 13.08
C ALA A 326 19.69 -4.85 11.61
N SER A 327 18.86 -4.29 10.71
CA SER A 327 19.17 -4.14 9.30
C SER A 327 20.42 -3.28 9.08
N VAL A 328 20.50 -2.12 9.75
CA VAL A 328 21.66 -1.23 9.70
C VAL A 328 22.92 -1.92 10.23
N LEU A 329 22.86 -2.58 11.39
CA LEU A 329 24.00 -3.30 11.97
C LEU A 329 24.50 -4.41 11.02
N ARG A 330 23.56 -5.10 10.35
CA ARG A 330 23.89 -6.11 9.35
C ARG A 330 24.59 -5.50 8.13
N ALA A 331 24.19 -4.31 7.68
CA ALA A 331 24.87 -3.57 6.61
C ALA A 331 26.29 -3.12 7.01
N GLN A 332 26.54 -2.92 8.31
CA GLN A 332 27.86 -2.65 8.89
C GLN A 332 28.68 -3.92 9.15
N ASN A 333 28.16 -5.11 8.83
CA ASN A 333 28.72 -6.42 9.20
C ASN A 333 28.82 -6.68 10.71
N ASP A 334 28.14 -5.90 11.56
CA ASP A 334 27.96 -6.22 12.97
C ASP A 334 26.84 -7.25 13.15
N PHE A 335 27.16 -8.51 12.81
CA PHE A 335 26.20 -9.60 12.89
C PHE A 335 25.80 -9.97 14.32
N GLU A 336 26.66 -9.72 15.32
CA GLU A 336 26.31 -9.97 16.73
C GLU A 336 25.34 -8.92 17.26
N GLY A 337 25.58 -7.64 16.95
CA GLY A 337 24.63 -6.57 17.24
C GLY A 337 23.29 -6.83 16.57
N ALA A 338 23.28 -7.22 15.29
CA ALA A 338 22.06 -7.57 14.58
C ALA A 338 21.33 -8.77 15.21
N VAL A 339 22.04 -9.83 15.64
CA VAL A 339 21.45 -10.96 16.38
C VAL A 339 20.76 -10.49 17.66
N ALA A 340 21.40 -9.59 18.42
CA ALA A 340 20.82 -9.06 19.65
C ALA A 340 19.53 -8.28 19.38
N GLU A 341 19.50 -7.45 18.33
CA GLU A 341 18.31 -6.68 17.95
C GLU A 341 17.19 -7.56 17.39
N TYR A 342 17.46 -8.54 16.52
CA TYR A 342 16.43 -9.49 16.07
C TYR A 342 15.84 -10.32 17.21
N LYS A 343 16.63 -10.66 18.24
CA LYS A 343 16.09 -11.32 19.45
C LYS A 343 15.13 -10.41 20.21
N LYS A 344 15.40 -9.10 20.29
CA LYS A 344 14.48 -8.12 20.89
C LYS A 344 13.22 -7.94 20.05
N GLU A 345 13.36 -7.88 18.73
CA GLU A 345 12.21 -7.86 17.80
C GLU A 345 11.31 -9.08 18.05
N LEU A 346 11.89 -10.28 18.10
CA LEU A 346 11.17 -11.52 18.33
C LEU A 346 10.58 -11.64 19.74
N ALA A 347 11.09 -10.90 20.73
CA ALA A 347 10.44 -10.80 22.04
C ALA A 347 9.13 -10.00 21.97
N VAL A 348 9.05 -9.01 21.07
CA VAL A 348 7.85 -8.20 20.82
C VAL A 348 6.90 -8.88 19.82
N LYS A 349 7.45 -9.49 18.76
CA LYS A 349 6.72 -10.13 17.66
C LYS A 349 7.24 -11.56 17.43
N PRO A 350 6.84 -12.54 18.28
CA PRO A 350 7.42 -13.88 18.30
C PRO A 350 7.13 -14.74 17.06
N THR A 351 6.23 -14.29 16.20
CA THR A 351 5.80 -14.97 14.97
C THR A 351 6.31 -14.26 13.69
N SER A 352 7.31 -13.39 13.80
CA SER A 352 7.89 -12.69 12.65
C SER A 352 8.77 -13.64 11.82
N GLY A 353 8.25 -14.18 10.71
CA GLY A 353 9.00 -15.08 9.83
C GLY A 353 10.22 -14.39 9.20
N ALA A 354 10.08 -13.13 8.79
CA ALA A 354 11.19 -12.31 8.27
C ALA A 354 12.31 -12.11 9.29
N ALA A 355 11.98 -11.84 10.56
CA ALA A 355 12.98 -11.70 11.62
C ALA A 355 13.75 -13.00 11.87
N TYR A 356 13.06 -14.16 11.90
CA TYR A 356 13.74 -15.44 11.99
C TYR A 356 14.65 -15.69 10.78
N TYR A 357 14.22 -15.34 9.57
CA TYR A 357 15.06 -15.47 8.38
C TYR A 357 16.33 -14.63 8.50
N HIS A 358 16.21 -13.35 8.85
CA HIS A 358 17.37 -12.47 8.98
C HIS A 358 18.27 -12.85 10.15
N LEU A 359 17.71 -13.29 11.28
CA LEU A 359 18.45 -13.86 12.40
C LEU A 359 19.25 -15.11 11.96
N GLY A 360 18.64 -15.99 11.17
CA GLY A 360 19.30 -17.16 10.60
C GLY A 360 20.46 -16.77 9.67
N SER A 361 20.24 -15.76 8.83
CA SER A 361 21.27 -15.18 7.95
C SER A 361 22.47 -14.65 8.74
N CYS A 362 22.23 -13.92 9.84
CA CYS A 362 23.29 -13.46 10.73
C CYS A 362 24.03 -14.62 11.41
N HIS A 363 23.30 -15.64 11.90
CA HIS A 363 23.93 -16.84 12.47
C HIS A 363 24.81 -17.56 11.46
N ARG A 364 24.37 -17.68 10.19
CA ARG A 364 25.19 -18.27 9.12
C ARG A 364 26.48 -17.47 8.89
N LYS A 365 26.40 -16.14 8.83
CA LYS A 365 27.58 -15.27 8.69
C LYS A 365 28.57 -15.38 9.84
N LEU A 366 28.08 -15.71 11.04
CA LEU A 366 28.89 -15.98 12.24
C LEU A 366 29.38 -17.44 12.32
N GLY A 367 29.14 -18.28 11.31
CA GLY A 367 29.52 -19.71 11.32
C GLY A 367 28.65 -20.59 12.22
N ARG A 368 27.56 -20.06 12.79
CA ARG A 368 26.64 -20.78 13.69
C ARG A 368 25.57 -21.53 12.90
N THR A 369 26.00 -22.53 12.14
CA THR A 369 25.16 -23.17 11.11
C THR A 369 23.93 -23.89 11.65
N ASP A 370 24.01 -24.54 12.81
CA ASP A 370 22.84 -25.19 13.44
C ASP A 370 21.76 -24.17 13.85
N LEU A 371 22.18 -23.07 14.49
CA LEU A 371 21.26 -21.99 14.87
C LEU A 371 20.63 -21.35 13.63
N ALA A 372 21.39 -21.20 12.55
CA ALA A 372 20.86 -20.68 11.28
C ALA A 372 19.75 -21.59 10.72
N ALA A 373 19.99 -22.91 10.67
CA ALA A 373 19.02 -23.88 10.18
C ALA A 373 17.73 -23.87 11.02
N ASP A 374 17.84 -23.81 12.34
CA ASP A 374 16.67 -23.71 13.23
C ASP A 374 15.88 -22.41 13.02
N CYS A 375 16.57 -21.30 12.80
CA CYS A 375 15.93 -20.03 12.47
C CYS A 375 15.20 -20.10 11.13
N TYR A 376 15.81 -20.67 10.08
CA TYR A 376 15.13 -20.83 8.79
C TYR A 376 13.91 -21.76 8.86
N ARG A 377 13.97 -22.85 9.64
CA ARG A 377 12.79 -23.70 9.90
C ARG A 377 11.65 -22.91 10.54
N LYS A 378 11.96 -22.05 11.51
CA LYS A 378 10.95 -21.17 12.14
C LYS A 378 10.44 -20.12 11.15
N ALA A 379 11.31 -19.55 10.31
CA ALA A 379 10.91 -18.61 9.28
C ALA A 379 9.89 -19.23 8.32
N ILE A 380 10.14 -20.45 7.83
CA ILE A 380 9.21 -21.24 7.00
C ILE A 380 7.91 -21.52 7.74
N ARG A 381 7.97 -21.90 9.02
CA ARG A 381 6.76 -22.17 9.82
C ARG A 381 5.86 -20.96 9.94
N PHE A 382 6.42 -19.77 10.13
CA PHE A 382 5.65 -18.53 10.33
C PHE A 382 5.33 -17.77 9.05
N SER A 383 6.11 -17.99 7.98
CA SER A 383 5.91 -17.43 6.65
C SER A 383 6.21 -18.51 5.60
N PRO A 384 5.25 -19.41 5.32
CA PRO A 384 5.44 -20.53 4.38
C PRO A 384 5.68 -20.10 2.93
N ASP A 385 5.40 -18.85 2.60
CA ASP A 385 5.63 -18.21 1.30
C ASP A 385 7.02 -17.55 1.20
N LEU A 386 7.81 -17.54 2.28
CA LEU A 386 9.14 -16.93 2.32
C LEU A 386 10.19 -17.81 1.62
N VAL A 387 10.19 -17.77 0.29
CA VAL A 387 11.13 -18.50 -0.59
C VAL A 387 12.60 -18.43 -0.13
N PRO A 388 13.17 -17.27 0.26
CA PRO A 388 14.56 -17.22 0.72
C PRO A 388 14.89 -18.19 1.87
N ALA A 389 13.95 -18.45 2.77
CA ALA A 389 14.18 -19.35 3.90
C ALA A 389 14.28 -20.82 3.47
N TYR A 390 13.49 -21.25 2.47
CA TYR A 390 13.62 -22.58 1.88
C TYR A 390 14.96 -22.77 1.20
N VAL A 391 15.39 -21.78 0.41
CA VAL A 391 16.67 -21.84 -0.32
C VAL A 391 17.85 -21.87 0.64
N ASP A 392 17.93 -20.95 1.60
CA ASP A 392 19.07 -20.88 2.52
C ASP A 392 19.15 -22.10 3.46
N LEU A 393 18.01 -22.71 3.82
CA LEU A 393 17.98 -23.97 4.56
C LEU A 393 18.38 -25.17 3.67
N ALA A 394 17.93 -25.21 2.41
CA ALA A 394 18.34 -26.23 1.46
C ALA A 394 19.84 -26.17 1.16
N GLU A 395 20.41 -24.97 1.03
CA GLU A 395 21.86 -24.76 0.93
C GLU A 395 22.58 -25.30 2.17
N SER A 396 22.07 -25.01 3.37
CA SER A 396 22.66 -25.51 4.63
C SER A 396 22.65 -27.04 4.71
N LEU A 397 21.59 -27.70 4.21
CA LEU A 397 21.50 -29.16 4.10
C LEU A 397 22.42 -29.72 3.02
N ARG A 398 22.54 -29.03 1.88
CA ARG A 398 23.47 -29.39 0.80
C ARG A 398 24.92 -29.37 1.28
N ASP A 399 25.31 -28.36 2.05
CA ASP A 399 26.66 -28.25 2.61
C ASP A 399 26.98 -29.42 3.57
N ARG A 400 25.95 -29.97 4.22
CA ARG A 400 26.03 -31.20 5.05
C ARG A 400 25.89 -32.50 4.24
N LYS A 401 25.88 -32.42 2.91
CA LYS A 401 25.67 -33.55 1.98
C LYS A 401 24.32 -34.26 2.13
N GLN A 402 23.34 -33.62 2.75
CA GLN A 402 21.96 -34.12 2.87
C GLN A 402 21.13 -33.70 1.64
N LEU A 403 21.56 -34.15 0.45
CA LEU A 403 21.00 -33.69 -0.83
C LEU A 403 19.51 -34.03 -1.01
N GLN A 404 19.09 -35.21 -0.56
CA GLN A 404 17.69 -35.66 -0.66
C GLN A 404 16.77 -34.79 0.20
N GLU A 405 17.17 -34.47 1.43
CA GLU A 405 16.41 -33.60 2.32
C GLU A 405 16.33 -32.17 1.76
N ALA A 406 17.43 -31.65 1.21
CA ALA A 406 17.47 -30.35 0.56
C ALA A 406 16.51 -30.28 -0.65
N ALA A 407 16.51 -31.30 -1.50
CA ALA A 407 15.61 -31.36 -2.66
C ALA A 407 14.14 -31.45 -2.23
N GLN A 408 13.85 -32.25 -1.20
CA GLN A 408 12.49 -32.35 -0.65
C GLN A 408 12.02 -31.01 -0.08
N LEU A 409 12.90 -30.24 0.57
CA LEU A 409 12.59 -28.92 1.07
C LEU A 409 12.24 -27.94 -0.07
N CYS A 410 13.00 -27.95 -1.17
CA CYS A 410 12.65 -27.14 -2.35
C CYS A 410 11.28 -27.54 -2.93
N ARG A 411 10.97 -28.84 -3.02
CA ARG A 411 9.65 -29.32 -3.45
C ARG A 411 8.52 -28.88 -2.52
N GLN A 412 8.75 -28.87 -1.20
CA GLN A 412 7.79 -28.31 -0.24
C GLN A 412 7.55 -26.81 -0.48
N GLY A 413 8.60 -26.05 -0.76
CA GLY A 413 8.47 -24.63 -1.12
C GLY A 413 7.64 -24.45 -2.40
N LEU A 414 7.88 -25.26 -3.43
CA LEU A 414 7.13 -25.21 -4.69
C LEU A 414 5.66 -25.63 -4.54
N ALA A 415 5.33 -26.46 -3.54
CA ALA A 415 3.93 -26.75 -3.23
C ALA A 415 3.17 -25.53 -2.67
N VAL A 416 3.87 -24.56 -2.07
CA VAL A 416 3.29 -23.31 -1.54
C VAL A 416 3.40 -22.17 -2.57
N VAL A 417 4.55 -22.04 -3.23
CA VAL A 417 4.85 -20.99 -4.20
C VAL A 417 5.27 -21.65 -5.52
N PRO A 418 4.30 -22.17 -6.30
CA PRO A 418 4.59 -22.94 -7.53
C PRO A 418 5.29 -22.12 -8.60
N ASP A 419 5.06 -20.81 -8.64
CA ASP A 419 5.64 -19.92 -9.65
C ASP A 419 7.00 -19.33 -9.22
N SER A 420 7.72 -20.00 -8.31
CA SER A 420 9.03 -19.54 -7.86
C SER A 420 10.17 -20.04 -8.75
N ALA A 421 10.63 -19.17 -9.66
CA ALA A 421 11.78 -19.45 -10.52
C ALA A 421 13.05 -19.79 -9.71
N TRP A 422 13.22 -19.20 -8.52
CA TRP A 422 14.37 -19.44 -7.66
C TRP A 422 14.35 -20.84 -7.01
N LEU A 423 13.18 -21.33 -6.58
CA LEU A 423 13.06 -22.69 -6.04
C LEU A 423 13.32 -23.75 -7.11
N HIS A 424 12.71 -23.61 -8.30
CA HIS A 424 12.95 -24.48 -9.45
C HIS A 424 14.44 -24.56 -9.80
N ARG A 425 15.14 -23.42 -9.86
CA ARG A 425 16.58 -23.39 -10.13
C ARG A 425 17.41 -24.13 -9.07
N ASN A 426 17.10 -23.94 -7.78
CA ASN A 426 17.85 -24.61 -6.72
C ASN A 426 17.55 -26.11 -6.66
N LEU A 427 16.31 -26.52 -6.93
CA LEU A 427 15.95 -27.93 -7.05
C LEU A 427 16.70 -28.59 -8.22
N ALA A 428 16.75 -27.95 -9.39
CA ALA A 428 17.51 -28.42 -10.53
C ALA A 428 19.00 -28.63 -10.20
N ALA A 429 19.61 -27.69 -9.47
CA ALA A 429 21.01 -27.81 -9.05
C ALA A 429 21.24 -29.02 -8.12
N LEU A 430 20.34 -29.24 -7.15
CA LEU A 430 20.41 -30.39 -6.24
C LEU A 430 20.21 -31.72 -6.98
N LEU A 431 19.28 -31.76 -7.94
CA LEU A 431 19.01 -32.94 -8.76
C LEU A 431 20.22 -33.35 -9.61
N ILE A 432 20.96 -32.37 -10.16
CA ILE A 432 22.22 -32.64 -10.86
C ILE A 432 23.27 -33.27 -9.94
N GLU A 433 23.43 -32.75 -8.72
CA GLU A 433 24.37 -33.31 -7.74
C GLU A 433 23.98 -34.73 -7.31
N MET A 434 22.70 -35.09 -7.38
CA MET A 434 22.19 -36.44 -7.13
C MET A 434 22.23 -37.37 -8.36
N GLY A 435 22.57 -36.84 -9.54
CA GLY A 435 22.63 -37.61 -10.80
C GLY A 435 21.32 -37.66 -11.59
N ASN A 436 20.24 -37.03 -11.12
CA ASN A 436 18.91 -37.01 -11.74
C ASN A 436 18.82 -35.94 -12.83
N ARG A 437 19.50 -36.16 -13.96
CA ARG A 437 19.64 -35.15 -15.03
C ARG A 437 18.33 -34.80 -15.74
N GLU A 438 17.44 -35.77 -15.95
CA GLU A 438 16.16 -35.53 -16.65
C GLU A 438 15.25 -34.62 -15.83
N GLU A 439 15.02 -34.95 -14.56
CA GLU A 439 14.21 -34.13 -13.65
C GLU A 439 14.82 -32.73 -13.49
N ALA A 440 16.16 -32.63 -13.39
CA ALA A 440 16.84 -31.33 -13.35
C ALA A 440 16.59 -30.47 -14.61
N ALA A 441 16.50 -31.10 -15.78
CA ALA A 441 16.22 -30.43 -17.04
C ALA A 441 14.79 -29.86 -17.07
N ASP A 442 13.81 -30.55 -16.49
CA ASP A 442 12.44 -30.07 -16.40
C ASP A 442 12.32 -28.87 -15.44
N GLU A 443 12.94 -28.98 -14.28
CA GLU A 443 12.97 -27.91 -13.27
C GLU A 443 13.63 -26.63 -13.80
N ILE A 444 14.75 -26.75 -14.52
CA ILE A 444 15.41 -25.56 -15.07
C ILE A 444 14.63 -24.93 -16.24
N ARG A 445 13.90 -25.73 -17.04
CA ARG A 445 12.97 -25.19 -18.06
C ARG A 445 11.83 -24.40 -17.40
N ALA A 446 11.27 -24.90 -16.30
CA ALA A 446 10.26 -24.18 -15.53
C ALA A 446 10.82 -22.85 -14.99
N ALA A 447 12.02 -22.85 -14.43
CA ALA A 447 12.68 -21.63 -13.94
C ALA A 447 12.87 -20.58 -15.06
N ILE A 448 13.34 -20.97 -16.25
CA ILE A 448 13.52 -20.06 -17.40
C ILE A 448 12.19 -19.50 -17.88
N LYS A 449 11.13 -20.31 -17.90
CA LYS A 449 9.80 -19.85 -18.31
C LYS A 449 9.26 -18.77 -17.37
N LEU A 450 9.52 -18.90 -16.08
CA LEU A 450 9.06 -17.97 -15.05
C LEU A 450 9.90 -16.69 -15.02
N ASP A 451 11.21 -16.79 -15.20
CA ASP A 451 12.13 -15.64 -15.22
C ASP A 451 13.21 -15.81 -16.30
N PRO A 452 12.89 -15.46 -17.57
CA PRO A 452 13.79 -15.66 -18.70
C PRO A 452 14.98 -14.69 -18.71
N ASN A 453 14.95 -13.64 -17.90
CA ASN A 453 15.95 -12.58 -17.91
C ASN A 453 16.96 -12.72 -16.77
N SER A 454 16.73 -13.61 -15.80
CA SER A 454 17.66 -13.85 -14.70
C SER A 454 19.00 -14.44 -15.18
N PRO A 455 20.13 -13.72 -15.00
CA PRO A 455 21.44 -14.22 -15.40
C PRO A 455 21.82 -15.53 -14.69
N GLN A 456 21.36 -15.71 -13.45
CA GLN A 456 21.66 -16.89 -12.65
C GLN A 456 20.91 -18.13 -13.17
N ILE A 457 19.67 -17.95 -13.62
CA ILE A 457 18.86 -19.03 -14.21
C ILE A 457 19.41 -19.39 -15.59
N ARG A 458 19.72 -18.40 -16.42
CA ARG A 458 20.33 -18.62 -17.74
C ARG A 458 21.63 -19.42 -17.65
N LYS A 459 22.54 -19.03 -16.75
CA LYS A 459 23.80 -19.76 -16.51
C LYS A 459 23.57 -21.20 -16.02
N ALA A 460 22.58 -21.40 -15.15
CA ALA A 460 22.22 -22.75 -14.70
C ALA A 460 21.61 -23.59 -15.84
N ALA A 461 20.81 -22.98 -16.71
CA ALA A 461 20.23 -23.61 -17.88
C ALA A 461 21.30 -24.06 -18.89
N GLU A 462 22.24 -23.19 -19.25
CA GLU A 462 23.35 -23.55 -20.14
C GLU A 462 24.16 -24.73 -19.60
N ARG A 463 24.38 -24.77 -18.28
CA ARG A 463 25.10 -25.88 -17.62
C ARG A 463 24.34 -27.20 -17.65
N ILE A 464 23.00 -27.17 -17.56
CA ILE A 464 22.16 -28.37 -17.40
C ILE A 464 21.67 -28.88 -18.76
N LEU A 465 21.21 -27.98 -19.62
CA LEU A 465 20.60 -28.28 -20.92
C LEU A 465 21.61 -28.21 -22.08
N GLY A 466 22.76 -27.58 -21.87
CA GLY A 466 23.79 -27.36 -22.89
C GLY A 466 23.76 -25.94 -23.49
N PRO A 467 24.80 -25.59 -24.29
CA PRO A 467 24.90 -24.29 -24.93
C PRO A 467 23.76 -24.05 -25.93
N GLY A 468 23.19 -22.83 -25.92
CA GLY A 468 22.07 -22.44 -26.80
C GLY A 468 20.68 -22.80 -26.27
N ALA A 469 20.57 -23.34 -25.05
CA ALA A 469 19.29 -23.68 -24.43
C ALA A 469 18.46 -22.47 -23.95
N VAL A 470 19.01 -21.26 -24.07
CA VAL A 470 18.38 -20.00 -23.67
C VAL A 470 18.33 -19.10 -24.90
N PRO A 471 17.13 -18.63 -25.33
CA PRO A 471 17.00 -17.73 -26.47
C PRO A 471 17.52 -16.31 -26.22
#